data_AF-A0A0J9T130-F1
#
_entry.id   AF-A0A0J9T130-F1
#
_cell.length_a   1.000
_cell.length_b   1.000
_cell.length_c   1.000
_cell.angle_alpha   90.00
_cell.angle_beta   90.00
_cell.angle_gamma   90.00
#
_symmetry.space_group_name_H-M   'P 1'
#
loop_
_entity.id
_entity.type
_entity.pdbx_description
1 polymer ?
#
loop_
_entity_poly.entity_id
_entity_poly.type
_entity_poly.pdbx_seq_one_letter_code
_entity_poly.pdbx_strand_id
1 'polypeptide(L)'
;MIIVLCSKSRYKSYIENYINKANNAQQNDESMQSPINCDGFYYTMQSYFDNKQIAVSVCKEILKLYKSLNTNNKKLTKCNEYKKDCGFFNYWVNLRISKSIINGSQCVNYIYNGIDSQFMQSNFFYSNSDNIYDIDKNELDKMNILYRLYENYSELKTIINATRQQDKRSLLPFSTECCTDYIQAKYICNDDDNNESTFCQKLKSFESEYEKLYQEFDRKRSEFSDNLIKLSECPNNKIITTAVTGTVVGLIPLFGVLYKVSNLNNKQ
;
A
#
# COMPACT_ATOMS: atom_id res chain seq x y z
N MET A 1 3.24 2.98 -17.09
CA MET A 1 3.45 1.56 -17.46
C MET A 1 2.81 0.55 -16.47
N ILE A 2 1.85 0.96 -15.63
CA ILE A 2 0.88 0.06 -14.95
C ILE A 2 -0.38 -0.17 -15.81
N ILE A 3 -0.43 0.55 -16.94
CA ILE A 3 -1.48 0.57 -17.96
C ILE A 3 -1.49 -0.71 -18.84
N VAL A 4 -0.43 -1.54 -18.84
CA VAL A 4 -0.35 -2.76 -19.68
C VAL A 4 -0.76 -4.03 -18.94
N LEU A 5 -1.82 -3.99 -18.14
CA LEU A 5 -2.40 -5.19 -17.53
C LEU A 5 -3.88 -5.34 -17.90
N CYS A 6 -4.09 -5.66 -19.18
CA CYS A 6 -5.37 -6.08 -19.76
C CYS A 6 -5.45 -7.62 -19.85
N SER A 7 -5.87 -8.25 -18.76
CA SER A 7 -6.80 -9.39 -18.81
C SER A 7 -7.60 -9.44 -17.50
N LYS A 8 -8.93 -9.34 -17.63
CA LYS A 8 -9.88 -9.18 -16.51
C LYS A 8 -9.76 -10.26 -15.43
N SER A 9 -9.26 -11.46 -15.73
CA SER A 9 -9.21 -12.57 -14.75
C SER A 9 -7.94 -12.67 -13.92
N ARG A 10 -6.83 -12.03 -14.30
CA ARG A 10 -5.54 -12.22 -13.60
C ARG A 10 -5.11 -11.04 -12.74
N TYR A 11 -5.70 -9.85 -12.88
CA TYR A 11 -5.28 -8.66 -12.13
C TYR A 11 -5.40 -8.83 -10.61
N LYS A 12 -6.51 -9.42 -10.13
CA LYS A 12 -6.77 -9.70 -8.71
C LYS A 12 -5.68 -10.56 -8.05
N SER A 13 -5.35 -11.71 -8.66
CA SER A 13 -4.37 -12.62 -8.07
C SER A 13 -2.96 -12.04 -8.04
N TYR A 14 -2.63 -11.12 -8.95
CA TYR A 14 -1.35 -10.42 -8.91
C TYR A 14 -1.30 -9.36 -7.81
N ILE A 15 -2.33 -8.52 -7.66
CA ILE A 15 -2.30 -7.45 -6.65
C ILE A 15 -2.31 -8.01 -5.21
N GLU A 16 -3.14 -9.04 -4.94
CA GLU A 16 -3.15 -9.75 -3.64
C GLU A 16 -1.76 -10.33 -3.30
N ASN A 17 -1.07 -10.92 -4.29
CA ASN A 17 0.28 -11.45 -4.10
C ASN A 17 1.28 -10.34 -3.71
N TYR A 18 1.24 -9.21 -4.41
CA TYR A 18 2.13 -8.08 -4.11
C TYR A 18 1.84 -7.43 -2.75
N ILE A 19 0.56 -7.30 -2.36
CA ILE A 19 0.17 -6.86 -1.02
C ILE A 19 0.77 -7.79 0.03
N ASN A 20 0.58 -9.11 -0.12
CA ASN A 20 1.14 -10.09 0.82
C ASN A 20 2.66 -10.01 0.91
N LYS A 21 3.36 -9.85 -0.22
CA LYS A 21 4.82 -9.66 -0.23
C LYS A 21 5.26 -8.39 0.49
N ALA A 22 4.54 -7.29 0.31
CA ALA A 22 4.82 -6.03 0.99
C ALA A 22 4.57 -6.15 2.50
N ASN A 23 3.44 -6.72 2.91
CA ASN A 23 3.08 -6.91 4.33
C ASN A 23 4.07 -7.84 5.03
N ASN A 24 4.42 -8.97 4.42
CA ASN A 24 5.43 -9.89 4.94
C ASN A 24 6.80 -9.22 5.06
N ALA A 25 7.18 -8.38 4.09
CA ALA A 25 8.44 -7.64 4.16
C ALA A 25 8.49 -6.69 5.36
N GLN A 26 7.36 -6.07 5.71
CA GLN A 26 7.28 -5.15 6.85
C GLN A 26 7.30 -5.88 8.20
N GLN A 27 6.66 -7.05 8.30
CA GLN A 27 6.61 -7.85 9.53
C GLN A 27 7.93 -8.58 9.84
N ASN A 28 8.72 -8.91 8.81
CA ASN A 28 10.00 -9.57 9.01
C ASN A 28 11.02 -8.58 9.61
N ASP A 29 11.43 -8.86 10.84
CA ASP A 29 12.41 -8.08 11.60
C ASP A 29 13.81 -8.69 11.51
N GLU A 30 14.10 -9.42 10.43
CA GLU A 30 15.47 -9.86 10.15
C GLU A 30 16.37 -8.62 10.19
N SER A 31 17.38 -8.66 11.08
CA SER A 31 18.34 -7.59 11.20
C SER A 31 19.04 -7.45 9.85
N MET A 32 18.64 -6.47 9.06
CA MET A 32 19.41 -6.13 7.88
C MET A 32 20.80 -5.71 8.39
N GLN A 33 21.87 -6.17 7.74
CA GLN A 33 23.22 -5.60 7.90
C GLN A 33 23.31 -4.14 7.42
N SER A 34 22.19 -3.58 6.94
CA SER A 34 22.02 -2.33 6.21
C SER A 34 21.77 -1.01 7.01
N PRO A 35 21.76 -0.93 8.36
CA PRO A 35 21.57 0.34 9.05
C PRO A 35 22.60 1.39 8.66
N ILE A 36 23.87 0.99 8.50
CA ILE A 36 24.99 1.89 8.21
C ILE A 36 24.83 2.54 6.83
N ASN A 37 24.45 1.79 5.80
CA ASN A 37 24.29 2.32 4.46
C ASN A 37 23.08 3.27 4.38
N CYS A 38 21.99 2.97 5.11
CA CYS A 38 20.86 3.90 5.21
C CYS A 38 21.17 5.15 6.04
N ASP A 39 22.09 5.07 7.01
CA ASP A 39 22.61 6.26 7.70
C ASP A 39 23.38 7.17 6.72
N GLY A 40 24.17 6.59 5.81
CA GLY A 40 24.86 7.33 4.74
C GLY A 40 23.89 8.03 3.79
N PHE A 41 22.79 7.38 3.42
CA PHE A 41 21.73 7.96 2.58
C PHE A 41 21.19 9.28 3.14
N TYR A 42 20.96 9.35 4.46
CA TYR A 42 20.45 10.58 5.07
C TYR A 42 21.38 11.77 4.82
N TYR A 43 22.69 11.61 4.99
CA TYR A 43 23.62 12.73 4.79
C TYR A 43 23.62 13.24 3.35
N THR A 44 23.41 12.35 2.38
CA THR A 44 23.29 12.72 0.95
C THR A 44 21.96 13.43 0.65
N MET A 45 20.87 13.07 1.35
CA MET A 45 19.51 13.52 1.02
C MET A 45 18.84 14.36 2.12
N GLN A 46 19.61 14.89 3.08
CA GLN A 46 19.07 15.54 4.28
C GLN A 46 18.11 16.70 3.99
N SER A 47 18.27 17.40 2.87
CA SER A 47 17.41 18.52 2.47
C SER A 47 15.99 18.10 2.06
N TYR A 48 15.77 16.80 1.79
CA TYR A 48 14.49 16.26 1.36
C TYR A 48 13.65 15.71 2.51
N PHE A 49 14.23 15.50 3.70
CA PHE A 49 13.57 14.83 4.83
C PHE A 49 13.61 15.69 6.08
N ASP A 50 12.51 15.72 6.84
CA ASP A 50 12.42 16.50 8.08
C ASP A 50 13.49 16.10 9.10
N ASN A 51 13.81 14.81 9.16
CA ASN A 51 14.84 14.30 10.04
C ASN A 51 15.45 12.98 9.56
N LYS A 52 16.57 12.62 10.19
CA LYS A 52 17.32 11.40 9.92
C LYS A 52 16.50 10.12 10.08
N GLN A 53 15.65 10.04 11.11
CA GLN A 53 14.89 8.83 11.40
C GLN A 53 13.92 8.50 10.27
N ILE A 54 13.24 9.49 9.71
CA ILE A 54 12.34 9.33 8.57
C ILE A 54 13.12 8.83 7.34
N ALA A 55 14.21 9.50 6.97
CA ALA A 55 15.04 9.12 5.83
C ALA A 55 15.56 7.67 5.95
N VAL A 56 16.08 7.30 7.12
CA VAL A 56 16.58 5.95 7.40
C VAL A 56 15.45 4.92 7.35
N SER A 57 14.25 5.25 7.86
CA SER A 57 13.08 4.38 7.79
C SER A 57 12.66 4.09 6.35
N VAL A 58 12.55 5.14 5.52
CA VAL A 58 12.20 5.01 4.10
C VAL A 58 13.20 4.12 3.36
N CYS A 59 14.50 4.35 3.57
CA CYS A 59 15.56 3.51 3.01
C CYS A 59 15.37 2.04 3.41
N LYS A 60 15.20 1.75 4.71
CA LYS A 60 15.00 0.38 5.20
C LYS A 60 13.75 -0.28 4.63
N GLU A 61 12.64 0.43 4.55
CA GLU A 61 11.38 -0.11 4.00
C GLU A 61 11.50 -0.47 2.52
N ILE A 62 12.15 0.39 1.72
CA ILE A 62 12.40 0.13 0.30
C ILE A 62 13.27 -1.13 0.14
N LEU A 63 14.31 -1.28 0.96
CA LEU A 63 15.20 -2.44 0.89
C LEU A 63 14.51 -3.74 1.34
N LYS A 64 13.68 -3.69 2.38
CA LYS A 64 12.85 -4.83 2.81
C LYS A 64 11.95 -5.29 1.66
N LEU A 65 11.30 -4.35 0.96
CA LEU A 65 10.48 -4.71 -0.19
C LEU A 65 11.32 -5.27 -1.34
N TYR A 66 12.45 -4.64 -1.68
CA TYR A 66 13.35 -5.12 -2.72
C TYR A 66 13.72 -6.58 -2.47
N LYS A 67 14.14 -6.93 -1.25
CA LYS A 67 14.47 -8.32 -0.85
C LYS A 67 13.28 -9.26 -1.02
N SER A 68 12.08 -8.84 -0.62
CA SER A 68 10.85 -9.64 -0.75
C SER A 68 10.44 -9.90 -2.20
N LEU A 69 10.71 -8.95 -3.11
CA LEU A 69 10.43 -9.09 -4.54
C LEU A 69 11.54 -9.85 -5.28
N ASN A 70 12.79 -9.73 -4.83
CA ASN A 70 14.00 -10.27 -5.44
C ASN A 70 14.35 -11.69 -4.91
N THR A 71 13.46 -12.67 -5.17
CA THR A 71 13.62 -14.07 -4.73
C THR A 71 14.28 -14.96 -5.80
N ASN A 72 14.91 -16.08 -5.40
CA ASN A 72 15.65 -17.03 -6.26
C ASN A 72 15.08 -17.16 -7.69
N ASN A 73 15.90 -16.78 -8.69
CA ASN A 73 15.66 -16.70 -10.15
C ASN A 73 14.94 -15.44 -10.69
N LYS A 74 14.34 -14.60 -9.84
CA LYS A 74 13.78 -13.30 -10.24
C LYS A 74 14.70 -12.17 -9.83
N LYS A 75 15.13 -11.37 -10.80
CA LYS A 75 15.92 -10.17 -10.54
C LYS A 75 15.18 -8.92 -10.95
N LEU A 76 15.04 -7.97 -10.03
CA LEU A 76 14.53 -6.63 -10.37
C LEU A 76 15.43 -5.87 -11.37
N THR A 77 16.62 -6.39 -11.69
CA THR A 77 17.45 -5.92 -12.81
C THR A 77 16.90 -6.28 -14.19
N LYS A 78 15.98 -7.26 -14.27
CA LYS A 78 15.45 -7.81 -15.53
C LYS A 78 14.01 -7.36 -15.75
N CYS A 79 13.73 -6.06 -15.71
CA CYS A 79 12.36 -5.55 -15.83
C CYS A 79 11.68 -5.87 -17.15
N ASN A 80 12.43 -6.17 -18.22
CA ASN A 80 11.87 -6.69 -19.47
C ASN A 80 11.19 -8.05 -19.27
N GLU A 81 11.76 -8.92 -18.43
CA GLU A 81 11.23 -10.25 -18.08
C GLU A 81 10.19 -10.15 -16.94
N TYR A 82 10.39 -9.20 -16.00
CA TYR A 82 9.61 -9.07 -14.76
C TYR A 82 8.85 -7.73 -14.64
N LYS A 83 8.18 -7.31 -15.73
CA LYS A 83 7.49 -5.99 -15.81
C LYS A 83 6.56 -5.69 -14.64
N LYS A 84 5.87 -6.70 -14.09
CA LYS A 84 4.93 -6.54 -12.96
C LYS A 84 5.65 -6.30 -11.64
N ASP A 85 6.71 -7.06 -11.38
CA ASP A 85 7.49 -6.93 -10.15
C ASP A 85 8.16 -5.54 -10.12
N CYS A 86 8.72 -5.10 -11.25
CA CYS A 86 9.29 -3.75 -11.37
C CYS A 86 8.23 -2.64 -11.31
N GLY A 87 7.07 -2.82 -11.96
CA GLY A 87 5.99 -1.85 -11.89
C GLY A 87 5.46 -1.65 -10.47
N PHE A 88 5.29 -2.75 -9.72
CA PHE A 88 4.90 -2.69 -8.31
C PHE A 88 5.99 -2.03 -7.44
N PHE A 89 7.25 -2.39 -7.67
CA PHE A 89 8.36 -1.77 -6.94
C PHE A 89 8.45 -0.27 -7.19
N ASN A 90 8.33 0.19 -8.46
CA ASN A 90 8.30 1.61 -8.79
C ASN A 90 7.13 2.35 -8.10
N TYR A 91 5.93 1.77 -8.14
CA TYR A 91 4.79 2.30 -7.39
C TYR A 91 5.09 2.47 -5.90
N TRP A 92 5.64 1.44 -5.27
CA TRP A 92 5.87 1.44 -3.83
C TRP A 92 6.94 2.45 -3.41
N VAL A 93 8.03 2.54 -4.20
CA VAL A 93 9.09 3.53 -3.99
C VAL A 93 8.52 4.95 -4.09
N ASN A 94 7.72 5.23 -5.12
CA ASN A 94 7.02 6.51 -5.28
C ASN A 94 6.11 6.83 -4.09
N LEU A 95 5.34 5.84 -3.62
CA LEU A 95 4.43 6.01 -2.49
C LEU A 95 5.19 6.32 -1.19
N ARG A 96 6.28 5.57 -0.91
CA ARG A 96 7.05 5.72 0.33
C ARG A 96 7.82 7.02 0.38
N ILE A 97 8.49 7.39 -0.72
CA ILE A 97 9.23 8.65 -0.79
C ILE A 97 8.27 9.84 -0.74
N SER A 98 7.22 9.86 -1.57
CA SER A 98 6.30 11.01 -1.64
C SER A 98 5.61 11.33 -0.32
N LYS A 99 5.35 10.32 0.54
CA LYS A 99 4.75 10.51 1.86
C LYS A 99 5.73 11.02 2.94
N SER A 100 7.02 10.97 2.67
CA SER A 100 8.05 11.13 3.70
C SER A 100 8.93 12.35 3.49
N ILE A 101 8.78 13.05 2.36
CA ILE A 101 9.60 14.22 2.00
C ILE A 101 8.89 15.53 2.33
N ILE A 102 9.67 16.56 2.65
CA ILE A 102 9.16 17.86 3.13
C ILE A 102 8.32 18.59 2.05
N ASN A 103 8.68 18.44 0.76
CA ASN A 103 8.15 19.30 -0.31
C ASN A 103 7.38 18.57 -1.42
N GLY A 104 6.96 17.33 -1.22
CA GLY A 104 6.13 16.57 -2.17
C GLY A 104 6.66 16.54 -3.62
N SER A 105 7.96 16.79 -3.82
CA SER A 105 8.59 17.02 -5.12
C SER A 105 8.62 15.76 -5.98
N GLN A 106 8.48 15.92 -7.30
CA GLN A 106 8.59 14.90 -8.35
C GLN A 106 10.05 14.45 -8.57
N CYS A 107 10.80 14.15 -7.52
CA CYS A 107 12.21 13.76 -7.59
C CYS A 107 12.45 12.40 -6.90
N VAL A 108 11.49 11.50 -7.01
CA VAL A 108 11.56 10.14 -6.48
C VAL A 108 12.74 9.40 -7.10
N ASN A 109 12.96 9.55 -8.41
CA ASN A 109 14.10 8.93 -9.09
C ASN A 109 15.45 9.39 -8.49
N TYR A 110 15.60 10.68 -8.21
CA TYR A 110 16.80 11.27 -7.65
C TYR A 110 17.05 10.78 -6.22
N ILE A 111 16.01 10.79 -5.39
CA ILE A 111 16.09 10.30 -4.01
C ILE A 111 16.41 8.80 -3.99
N TYR A 112 15.78 8.01 -4.87
CA TYR A 112 16.08 6.60 -5.02
C TYR A 112 17.52 6.34 -5.45
N ASN A 113 18.06 7.14 -6.38
CA ASN A 113 19.49 7.06 -6.76
C ASN A 113 20.41 7.36 -5.57
N GLY A 114 19.97 8.24 -4.66
CA GLY A 114 20.61 8.44 -3.37
C GLY A 114 20.69 7.16 -2.55
N ILE A 115 19.59 6.40 -2.46
CA ILE A 115 19.58 5.10 -1.79
C ILE A 115 20.52 4.14 -2.51
N ASP A 116 20.32 3.92 -3.81
CA ASP A 116 21.08 2.98 -4.64
C ASP A 116 22.60 3.22 -4.57
N SER A 117 23.03 4.49 -4.55
CA SER A 117 24.45 4.87 -4.41
C SER A 117 25.12 4.34 -3.15
N GLN A 118 24.36 4.20 -2.05
CA GLN A 118 24.89 3.67 -0.78
C GLN A 118 25.14 2.17 -0.84
N PHE A 119 24.63 1.48 -1.87
CA PHE A 119 24.70 0.04 -2.02
C PHE A 119 25.52 -0.42 -3.23
N MET A 120 26.15 0.49 -3.98
CA MET A 120 26.94 0.15 -5.18
C MET A 120 28.05 -0.86 -4.94
N GLN A 121 28.66 -0.87 -3.74
CA GLN A 121 29.70 -1.83 -3.38
C GLN A 121 29.14 -3.11 -2.74
N SER A 122 27.82 -3.20 -2.56
CA SER A 122 27.17 -4.35 -1.98
C SER A 122 26.64 -5.28 -3.07
N ASN A 123 26.82 -6.60 -2.90
CA ASN A 123 26.11 -7.60 -3.70
C ASN A 123 24.60 -7.67 -3.36
N PHE A 124 24.12 -6.76 -2.50
CA PHE A 124 22.79 -6.79 -1.91
C PHE A 124 21.74 -6.11 -2.79
N PHE A 125 22.12 -5.03 -3.46
CA PHE A 125 21.21 -4.16 -4.21
C PHE A 125 21.74 -3.97 -5.62
N TYR A 126 21.27 -4.80 -6.54
CA TYR A 126 21.48 -4.58 -7.96
C TYR A 126 20.15 -4.06 -8.50
N SER A 127 19.98 -2.75 -8.51
CA SER A 127 18.84 -2.14 -9.14
C SER A 127 19.31 -1.43 -10.39
N ASN A 128 18.59 -1.60 -11.50
CA ASN A 128 18.79 -0.71 -12.62
C ASN A 128 17.89 0.50 -12.33
N SER A 129 18.51 1.59 -11.85
CA SER A 129 17.88 2.86 -11.47
C SER A 129 16.91 3.38 -12.53
N ASP A 130 17.15 3.06 -13.80
CA ASP A 130 16.31 3.45 -14.94
C ASP A 130 14.88 2.92 -14.86
N ASN A 131 14.62 1.94 -13.98
CA ASN A 131 13.29 1.38 -13.74
C ASN A 131 12.50 2.10 -12.65
N ILE A 132 13.14 3.03 -11.92
CA ILE A 132 12.48 3.92 -10.97
C ILE A 132 12.31 5.28 -11.62
N TYR A 133 11.05 5.67 -11.79
CA TYR A 133 10.67 6.92 -12.42
C TYR A 133 9.55 7.58 -11.63
N ASP A 134 9.48 8.90 -11.72
CA ASP A 134 8.46 9.68 -11.04
C ASP A 134 7.07 9.35 -11.62
N ILE A 135 6.15 8.98 -10.73
CA ILE A 135 4.74 8.83 -11.05
C ILE A 135 4.07 10.17 -10.77
N ASP A 136 3.28 10.67 -11.73
CA ASP A 136 2.47 11.86 -11.52
C ASP A 136 1.65 11.73 -10.22
N LYS A 137 1.57 12.82 -9.47
CA LYS A 137 0.96 12.81 -8.13
C LYS A 137 -0.50 12.35 -8.17
N ASN A 138 -1.28 12.84 -9.14
CA ASN A 138 -2.70 12.47 -9.25
C ASN A 138 -2.85 11.00 -9.63
N GLU A 139 -1.98 10.49 -10.50
CA GLU A 139 -1.95 9.07 -10.84
C GLU A 139 -1.50 8.18 -9.67
N LEU A 140 -0.50 8.63 -8.90
CA LEU A 140 -0.05 7.94 -7.68
C LEU A 140 -1.17 7.87 -6.63
N ASP A 141 -1.90 8.96 -6.43
CA ASP A 141 -3.04 9.01 -5.50
C ASP A 141 -4.16 8.06 -5.92
N LYS A 142 -4.52 8.04 -7.20
CA LYS A 142 -5.47 7.06 -7.77
C LYS A 142 -5.00 5.63 -7.56
N MET A 143 -3.74 5.33 -7.85
CA MET A 143 -3.17 3.99 -7.64
C MET A 143 -3.17 3.57 -6.17
N ASN A 144 -2.91 4.50 -5.26
CA ASN A 144 -2.91 4.28 -3.82
C ASN A 144 -4.34 4.03 -3.27
N ILE A 145 -5.37 4.67 -3.83
CA ILE A 145 -6.77 4.33 -3.53
C ILE A 145 -7.08 2.88 -3.92
N LEU A 146 -6.73 2.47 -5.15
CA LEU A 146 -6.93 1.08 -5.58
C LEU A 146 -6.15 0.10 -4.71
N TYR A 147 -4.92 0.43 -4.32
CA TYR A 147 -4.12 -0.43 -3.45
C TYR A 147 -4.80 -0.68 -2.10
N ARG A 148 -5.27 0.37 -1.41
CA ARG A 148 -5.95 0.22 -0.11
C ARG A 148 -7.28 -0.51 -0.21
N LEU A 149 -8.02 -0.32 -1.31
CA LEU A 149 -9.22 -1.12 -1.61
C LEU A 149 -8.89 -2.62 -1.65
N TYR A 150 -7.83 -3.01 -2.36
CA TYR A 150 -7.42 -4.42 -2.44
C TYR A 150 -6.78 -4.96 -1.16
N GLU A 151 -6.13 -4.10 -0.37
CA GLU A 151 -5.61 -4.45 0.96
C GLU A 151 -6.76 -4.83 1.90
N ASN A 152 -7.75 -3.95 2.04
CA ASN A 152 -8.96 -4.22 2.82
C ASN A 152 -9.72 -5.44 2.29
N TYR A 153 -9.84 -5.59 0.98
CA TYR A 153 -10.43 -6.78 0.37
C TYR A 153 -9.70 -8.07 0.74
N SER A 154 -8.37 -8.07 0.74
CA SER A 154 -7.55 -9.24 1.10
C SER A 154 -7.76 -9.63 2.56
N GLU A 155 -7.85 -8.65 3.46
CA GLU A 155 -8.14 -8.87 4.87
C GLU A 155 -9.54 -9.44 5.08
N LEU A 156 -10.56 -8.83 4.48
CA LEU A 156 -11.94 -9.32 4.52
C LEU A 156 -12.02 -10.76 4.00
N LYS A 157 -11.39 -11.04 2.86
CA LYS A 157 -11.34 -12.39 2.26
C LYS A 157 -10.64 -13.40 3.15
N THR A 158 -9.58 -13.00 3.85
CA THR A 158 -8.85 -13.87 4.80
C THR A 158 -9.75 -14.24 5.97
N ILE A 159 -10.45 -13.25 6.54
CA ILE A 159 -11.37 -13.45 7.67
C ILE A 159 -12.57 -14.30 7.26
N ILE A 160 -13.18 -14.03 6.10
CA ILE A 160 -14.36 -14.75 5.58
C ILE A 160 -14.05 -16.22 5.24
N ASN A 161 -12.82 -16.50 4.81
CA ASN A 161 -12.37 -17.86 4.47
C ASN A 161 -11.68 -18.58 5.62
N ALA A 162 -11.56 -17.95 6.79
CA ALA A 162 -10.98 -18.58 7.96
C ALA A 162 -11.84 -19.78 8.41
N THR A 163 -11.19 -20.93 8.62
CA THR A 163 -11.86 -22.16 9.03
C THR A 163 -12.04 -22.26 10.55
N ARG A 164 -11.17 -21.61 11.33
CA ARG A 164 -11.23 -21.59 12.80
C ARG A 164 -12.00 -20.37 13.27
N GLN A 165 -12.92 -20.55 14.22
CA GLN A 165 -13.75 -19.46 14.74
C GLN A 165 -12.92 -18.33 15.37
N GLN A 166 -11.80 -18.66 16.02
CA GLN A 166 -10.89 -17.67 16.64
C GLN A 166 -10.23 -16.73 15.61
N ASP A 167 -10.15 -17.13 14.35
CA ASP A 167 -9.54 -16.34 13.28
C ASP A 167 -10.60 -15.43 12.60
N LYS A 168 -11.89 -15.61 12.92
CA LYS A 168 -13.02 -14.77 12.45
C LYS A 168 -13.17 -13.52 13.31
N ARG A 169 -12.20 -12.61 13.19
CA ARG A 169 -12.25 -11.28 13.81
C ARG A 169 -13.29 -10.38 13.13
N SER A 170 -13.54 -9.20 13.73
CA SER A 170 -14.49 -8.22 13.19
C SER A 170 -14.14 -7.80 11.75
N LEU A 171 -15.16 -7.80 10.89
CA LEU A 171 -15.10 -7.33 9.49
C LEU A 171 -15.33 -5.82 9.37
N LEU A 172 -15.89 -5.20 10.42
CA LEU A 172 -16.35 -3.81 10.39
C LEU A 172 -15.22 -2.79 10.13
N PRO A 173 -14.02 -2.91 10.74
CA PRO A 173 -12.93 -1.97 10.48
C PRO A 173 -12.53 -1.95 9.00
N PHE A 174 -12.28 -3.13 8.42
CA PHE A 174 -11.84 -3.26 7.03
C PHE A 174 -12.92 -2.83 6.02
N SER A 175 -14.19 -3.14 6.29
CA SER A 175 -15.28 -2.72 5.41
C SER A 175 -15.59 -1.22 5.50
N THR A 176 -15.41 -0.61 6.68
CA THR A 176 -15.54 0.85 6.85
C THR A 176 -14.43 1.60 6.12
N GLU A 177 -13.19 1.15 6.25
CA GLU A 177 -12.06 1.71 5.49
C GLU A 177 -12.25 1.52 3.98
N CYS A 178 -12.68 0.33 3.56
CA CYS A 178 -13.02 0.06 2.15
C CYS A 178 -14.10 1.02 1.63
N CYS A 179 -15.13 1.32 2.43
CA CYS A 179 -16.17 2.28 2.05
C CYS A 179 -15.60 3.69 1.87
N THR A 180 -14.70 4.13 2.74
CA THR A 180 -14.07 5.45 2.66
C THR A 180 -13.32 5.61 1.33
N ASP A 181 -12.47 4.64 1.00
CA ASP A 181 -11.71 4.65 -0.26
C ASP A 181 -12.61 4.48 -1.48
N TYR A 182 -13.66 3.67 -1.38
CA TYR A 182 -14.60 3.43 -2.48
C TYR A 182 -15.38 4.68 -2.84
N ILE A 183 -15.86 5.44 -1.85
CA ILE A 183 -16.56 6.72 -2.08
C ILE A 183 -15.64 7.72 -2.79
N GLN A 184 -14.38 7.82 -2.35
CA GLN A 184 -13.39 8.67 -3.01
C GLN A 184 -13.16 8.25 -4.46
N ALA A 185 -13.01 6.94 -4.71
CA ALA A 185 -12.83 6.39 -6.05
C ALA A 185 -14.04 6.65 -6.96
N LYS A 186 -15.26 6.49 -6.43
CA LYS A 186 -16.51 6.77 -7.15
C LYS A 186 -16.62 8.24 -7.53
N TYR A 187 -16.24 9.15 -6.63
CA TYR A 187 -16.24 10.57 -6.93
C TYR A 187 -15.33 10.91 -8.11
N ILE A 188 -14.13 10.33 -8.17
CA ILE A 188 -13.18 10.48 -9.28
C ILE A 188 -13.76 9.93 -10.60
N CYS A 189 -14.55 8.86 -10.54
CA CYS A 189 -15.13 8.20 -11.71
C CYS A 189 -16.49 8.73 -12.17
N ASN A 190 -17.12 9.61 -11.39
CA ASN A 190 -18.40 10.25 -11.73
C ASN A 190 -18.23 11.51 -12.58
N ASP A 191 -17.00 11.91 -12.86
CA ASP A 191 -16.67 12.97 -13.81
C ASP A 191 -16.71 12.36 -15.23
N ASP A 192 -17.52 12.94 -16.14
CA ASP A 192 -17.87 12.34 -17.44
C ASP A 192 -16.62 12.07 -18.31
N ASP A 193 -15.59 12.91 -18.19
CA ASP A 193 -14.30 12.75 -18.88
C ASP A 193 -13.44 11.60 -18.32
N ASN A 194 -13.72 11.13 -17.10
CA ASN A 194 -12.91 10.14 -16.37
C ASN A 194 -13.51 8.73 -16.32
N ASN A 195 -14.78 8.53 -16.69
CA ASN A 195 -15.49 7.24 -16.58
C ASN A 195 -14.82 6.10 -17.38
N GLU A 196 -14.17 6.42 -18.50
CA GLU A 196 -13.44 5.46 -19.33
C GLU A 196 -11.96 5.29 -18.93
N SER A 197 -11.48 6.06 -17.95
CA SER A 197 -10.08 5.99 -17.51
C SER A 197 -9.70 4.60 -17.02
N THR A 198 -8.42 4.26 -17.15
CA THR A 198 -7.89 2.97 -16.66
C THR A 198 -8.21 2.77 -15.17
N PHE A 199 -8.13 3.84 -14.36
CA PHE A 199 -8.51 3.82 -12.95
C PHE A 199 -9.96 3.37 -12.75
N CYS A 200 -10.92 3.95 -13.47
CA CYS A 200 -12.33 3.62 -13.34
C CYS A 200 -12.68 2.22 -13.85
N GLN A 201 -11.98 1.75 -14.89
CA GLN A 201 -12.09 0.34 -15.32
C GLN A 201 -11.58 -0.63 -14.25
N LYS A 202 -10.51 -0.28 -13.52
CA LYS A 202 -10.01 -1.09 -12.39
C LYS A 202 -10.94 -1.02 -11.18
N LEU A 203 -11.57 0.12 -10.92
CA LEU A 203 -12.60 0.26 -9.89
C LEU A 203 -13.82 -0.64 -10.19
N LYS A 204 -14.34 -0.64 -11.42
CA LYS A 204 -15.42 -1.55 -11.84
C LYS A 204 -15.06 -3.03 -11.66
N SER A 205 -13.79 -3.37 -11.90
CA SER A 205 -13.27 -4.72 -11.65
C SER A 205 -13.26 -5.05 -10.16
N PHE A 206 -12.85 -4.10 -9.32
CA PHE A 206 -12.91 -4.23 -7.86
C PHE A 206 -14.34 -4.42 -7.35
N GLU A 207 -15.31 -3.61 -7.80
CA GLU A 207 -16.73 -3.73 -7.44
C GLU A 207 -17.25 -5.15 -7.70
N SER A 208 -16.92 -5.71 -8.87
CA SER A 208 -17.31 -7.07 -9.25
C SER A 208 -16.70 -8.15 -8.34
N GLU A 209 -15.48 -7.96 -7.85
CA GLU A 209 -14.80 -8.91 -6.96
C GLU A 209 -15.28 -8.79 -5.51
N TYR A 210 -15.59 -7.57 -5.06
CA TYR A 210 -16.19 -7.33 -3.75
C TYR A 210 -17.60 -7.92 -3.66
N GLU A 211 -18.40 -7.79 -4.71
CA GLU A 211 -19.74 -8.38 -4.76
C GLU A 211 -19.70 -9.91 -4.60
N LYS A 212 -18.75 -10.58 -5.27
CA LYS A 212 -18.53 -12.02 -5.08
C LYS A 212 -18.15 -12.37 -3.63
N LEU A 213 -17.26 -11.59 -3.03
CA LEU A 213 -16.86 -11.78 -1.64
C LEU A 213 -18.04 -11.56 -0.69
N TYR A 214 -18.89 -10.57 -0.97
CA TYR A 214 -20.10 -10.32 -0.21
C TYR A 214 -21.06 -11.51 -0.28
N GLN A 215 -21.26 -12.09 -1.47
CA GLN A 215 -22.08 -13.29 -1.62
C GLN A 215 -21.50 -14.51 -0.89
N GLU A 216 -20.18 -14.63 -0.77
CA GLU A 216 -19.54 -15.65 0.08
C GLU A 216 -19.80 -15.40 1.56
N PHE A 217 -19.66 -14.15 2.02
CA PHE A 217 -20.01 -13.74 3.38
C PHE A 217 -21.49 -14.01 3.69
N ASP A 218 -22.40 -13.67 2.78
CA ASP A 218 -23.84 -13.76 3.00
C ASP A 218 -24.29 -15.21 3.28
N ARG A 219 -23.70 -16.17 2.55
CA ARG A 219 -23.91 -17.61 2.78
C ARG A 219 -23.42 -18.09 4.15
N LYS A 220 -22.43 -17.39 4.73
CA LYS A 220 -21.80 -17.69 6.03
C LYS A 220 -22.15 -16.67 7.10
N ARG A 221 -23.15 -15.82 6.89
CA ARG A 221 -23.40 -14.63 7.73
C ARG A 221 -23.55 -14.98 9.20
N SER A 222 -24.21 -16.10 9.50
CA SER A 222 -24.41 -16.61 10.86
C SER A 222 -23.12 -16.94 11.61
N GLU A 223 -21.98 -17.03 10.93
CA GLU A 223 -20.67 -17.33 11.52
C GLU A 223 -19.95 -16.08 12.07
N PHE A 224 -20.47 -14.88 11.83
CA PHE A 224 -19.86 -13.60 12.20
C PHE A 224 -20.77 -12.81 13.15
N SER A 225 -20.17 -12.09 14.10
CA SER A 225 -20.91 -11.19 15.02
C SER A 225 -21.32 -9.89 14.34
N ASP A 226 -20.54 -9.46 13.35
CA ASP A 226 -20.66 -8.15 12.71
C ASP A 226 -20.95 -8.35 11.22
N ASN A 227 -21.72 -7.41 10.65
CA ASN A 227 -22.03 -7.44 9.23
C ASN A 227 -20.88 -6.88 8.39
N LEU A 228 -20.72 -7.43 7.18
CA LEU A 228 -19.97 -6.80 6.10
C LEU A 228 -20.82 -5.67 5.48
N ILE A 229 -20.24 -4.49 5.26
CA ILE A 229 -20.92 -3.40 4.55
C ILE A 229 -20.90 -3.67 3.04
N LYS A 230 -22.04 -3.59 2.34
CA LYS A 230 -22.06 -3.63 0.86
C LYS A 230 -21.53 -2.32 0.31
N LEU A 231 -20.83 -2.36 -0.84
CA LEU A 231 -20.37 -1.13 -1.50
C LEU A 231 -21.51 -0.16 -1.82
N SER A 232 -22.69 -0.66 -2.19
CA SER A 232 -23.89 0.15 -2.45
C SER A 232 -24.47 0.81 -1.21
N GLU A 233 -24.12 0.32 -0.02
CA GLU A 233 -24.59 0.80 1.28
C GLU A 233 -23.54 1.69 1.97
N CYS A 234 -22.38 1.91 1.33
CA CYS A 234 -21.35 2.78 1.88
C CYS A 234 -21.91 4.20 2.12
N PRO A 235 -21.71 4.77 3.32
CA PRO A 235 -22.36 6.02 3.71
C PRO A 235 -21.81 7.18 2.88
N ASN A 236 -22.63 7.73 2.01
CA ASN A 236 -22.24 8.87 1.18
C ASN A 236 -22.19 10.13 2.06
N ASN A 237 -21.03 10.40 2.65
CA ASN A 237 -20.80 11.48 3.61
C ASN A 237 -21.05 12.91 3.07
N LYS A 238 -21.30 13.07 1.76
CA LYS A 238 -21.82 14.32 1.17
C LYS A 238 -23.18 14.76 1.71
N ILE A 239 -23.94 13.87 2.37
CA ILE A 239 -25.22 14.25 3.00
C ILE A 239 -25.03 14.74 4.46
N ILE A 240 -23.87 14.50 5.10
CA ILE A 240 -23.66 14.78 6.54
C ILE A 240 -22.62 15.91 6.78
N THR A 241 -22.11 16.58 5.74
CA THR A 241 -21.03 17.59 5.87
C THR A 241 -21.46 19.06 5.83
N THR A 242 -22.76 19.36 5.87
CA THR A 242 -23.22 20.76 6.07
C THR A 242 -23.17 21.22 7.54
N ALA A 243 -22.77 20.36 8.47
CA ALA A 243 -22.56 20.71 9.86
C ALA A 243 -21.29 20.03 10.39
N VAL A 244 -20.13 20.66 10.17
CA VAL A 244 -18.95 20.79 11.06
C VAL A 244 -17.79 21.25 10.17
N THR A 245 -17.74 22.54 9.89
CA THR A 245 -16.53 23.22 9.44
C THR A 245 -15.60 23.39 10.63
N GLY A 246 -14.51 22.62 10.66
CA GLY A 246 -13.48 22.73 11.69
C GLY A 246 -12.34 21.74 11.49
N THR A 247 -11.37 22.09 10.63
CA THR A 247 -10.01 21.53 10.54
C THR A 247 -9.85 20.00 10.62
N VAL A 248 -9.93 19.33 9.46
CA VAL A 248 -9.37 17.98 9.30
C VAL A 248 -7.88 18.14 8.98
N VAL A 249 -7.05 18.16 10.02
CA VAL A 249 -5.66 17.73 9.90
C VAL A 249 -5.73 16.21 9.71
N GLY A 250 -5.20 15.73 8.59
CA GLY A 250 -5.24 14.31 8.21
C GLY A 250 -4.61 13.42 9.29
N LEU A 251 -5.46 12.80 10.10
CA LEU A 251 -5.08 11.64 10.91
C LEU A 251 -4.95 10.44 9.97
N ILE A 252 -3.75 10.28 9.42
CA ILE A 252 -3.30 8.98 8.92
C ILE A 252 -3.26 8.05 10.15
N PRO A 253 -3.90 6.87 10.11
CA PRO A 253 -3.67 5.86 11.12
C PRO A 253 -2.20 5.45 11.06
N LEU A 254 -1.40 5.93 12.02
CA LEU A 254 -0.07 5.39 12.30
C LEU A 254 -0.25 3.99 12.90
N PHE A 255 -0.55 2.99 12.08
CA PHE A 255 -0.26 1.60 12.44
C PHE A 255 1.26 1.40 12.38
N GLY A 256 1.94 1.91 13.40
CA GLY A 256 3.40 1.91 13.47
C GLY A 256 4.00 2.10 14.87
N VAL A 257 3.21 2.33 15.93
CA VAL A 257 3.71 2.36 17.31
C VAL A 257 2.69 1.76 18.27
N LEU A 258 2.58 0.43 18.28
CA LEU A 258 2.23 -0.29 19.51
C LEU A 258 3.54 -0.85 20.07
N TYR A 259 4.37 0.03 20.62
CA TYR A 259 5.40 -0.43 21.55
C TYR A 259 4.66 -0.93 22.80
N LYS A 260 4.69 -2.25 22.93
CA LYS A 260 4.33 -3.05 24.10
C LYS A 260 4.77 -2.36 25.40
N VAL A 261 3.86 -1.62 26.04
CA VAL A 261 3.98 -1.28 27.46
C VAL A 261 3.61 -2.53 28.24
N SER A 262 4.61 -3.35 28.51
CA SER A 262 4.53 -4.42 29.50
C SER A 262 5.75 -4.28 30.40
N ASN A 263 5.61 -3.45 31.44
CA ASN A 263 6.21 -3.60 32.78
C ASN A 263 6.24 -2.23 33.47
N LEU A 264 5.07 -1.78 33.91
CA LEU A 264 4.96 -0.95 35.10
C LEU A 264 4.06 -1.67 36.08
N ASN A 265 4.56 -1.80 37.31
CA ASN A 265 3.93 -2.32 38.52
C ASN A 265 4.01 -3.84 38.74
N ASN A 266 5.03 -4.28 39.50
CA ASN A 266 4.85 -4.53 40.94
C ASN A 266 6.05 -5.30 41.50
N LYS A 267 6.88 -4.63 42.30
CA LYS A 267 7.45 -5.24 43.52
C LYS A 267 7.42 -4.20 44.63
N GLN A 268 6.49 -4.39 45.55
CA GLN A 268 6.66 -4.06 46.96
C GLN A 268 7.91 -4.75 47.52
#